data_AF-A0A6P4AAQ2-F1
#
_entry.id   AF-A0A6P4AAQ2-F1
#
_cell.length_a   1.000
_cell.length_b   1.000
_cell.length_c   1.000
_cell.angle_alpha   90.00
_cell.angle_beta   90.00
_cell.angle_gamma   90.00
#
_symmetry.space_group_name_H-M   'P 1'
#
loop_
_entity.id
_entity.type
_entity.pdbx_description
1 polymer ?
#
loop_
_entity_poly.entity_id
_entity_poly.type
_entity_poly.pdbx_seq_one_letter_code
_entity_poly.pdbx_strand_id
1 'polypeptide(L)'
;MAGEETGILQEAYPMKEEDREMAAEETGIPQEAYPMKGGDGHYSYAKNSTHQRKGIDFAKELIKAAIAEKLDKEILFSSKTFRIADLGCSVGPNTFFAVQNIVEAVESKYQHCQGLNSQIPDFQVFFSDHTANDFNLLFTSLPNDRRYYAAGVPGSFHGRLFPKDSLHFVHSSYAVHWLSRVPMEVVNKKSRAWNKGRIHYSSSGDEVFLAYKAQFDKDIEQFLQARAQEIVCGGLMALIVPGIPNGTHHSQNGSSMNFELLGSCLMDLARKGMVSEEKVDSFNIPTYQLSPQELEAAVERNGCFSIEEIEDLHVPVPSHSGEYKINGQVAASHLRAVMEGIIKQHFDEKILDVLFDCYRKKFDEIDFSIFKSGKVNNFFFLLKRKAMNQATG
;
A
#
# COMPACT_ATOMS: atom_id res chain seq x y z
N MET A 1 -9.09 46.58 -40.91
CA MET A 1 -8.91 46.88 -39.48
C MET A 1 -8.37 45.63 -38.84
N ALA A 2 -7.20 45.77 -38.23
CA ALA A 2 -6.46 44.72 -37.55
C ALA A 2 -7.21 44.19 -36.33
N GLY A 3 -6.97 42.93 -36.00
CA GLY A 3 -7.30 42.31 -34.73
C GLY A 3 -6.28 41.21 -34.48
N GLU A 4 -5.21 41.56 -33.78
CA GLU A 4 -4.17 40.66 -33.29
C GLU A 4 -4.72 39.81 -32.14
N GLU A 5 -4.65 38.48 -32.26
CA GLU A 5 -4.76 37.57 -31.12
C GLU A 5 -3.35 37.28 -30.59
N THR A 6 -3.02 37.90 -29.46
CA THR A 6 -1.78 37.67 -28.73
C THR A 6 -1.83 36.32 -28.01
N GLY A 7 -1.01 35.37 -28.45
CA GLY A 7 -0.71 34.14 -27.73
C GLY A 7 0.15 34.44 -26.50
N ILE A 8 -0.31 33.98 -25.33
CA ILE A 8 0.48 33.97 -24.10
C ILE A 8 1.13 32.59 -24.00
N LEU A 9 2.40 32.51 -24.38
CA LEU A 9 3.28 31.39 -24.04
C LEU A 9 3.53 31.45 -22.52
N GLN A 10 3.12 30.41 -21.81
CA GLN A 10 3.39 30.26 -20.38
C GLN A 10 4.82 29.73 -20.22
N GLU A 11 5.77 30.62 -19.90
CA GLU A 11 7.14 30.25 -19.60
C GLU A 11 7.19 29.32 -18.38
N ALA A 12 7.74 28.12 -18.57
CA ALA A 12 8.07 27.22 -17.48
C ALA A 12 9.22 27.82 -16.67
N TYR A 13 8.92 28.34 -15.48
CA TYR A 13 9.94 28.85 -14.56
C TYR A 13 10.85 27.71 -14.11
N PRO A 14 12.18 27.81 -14.27
CA PRO A 14 13.10 26.81 -13.75
C PRO A 14 13.06 26.84 -12.22
N MET A 15 12.94 25.64 -11.63
CA MET A 15 13.01 25.40 -10.18
C MET A 15 14.23 26.10 -9.58
N LYS A 16 14.05 26.85 -8.48
CA LYS A 16 15.11 27.62 -7.84
C LYS A 16 16.19 26.69 -7.28
N GLU A 17 17.42 27.16 -7.25
CA GLU A 17 18.59 26.38 -6.83
C GLU A 17 18.49 25.90 -5.36
N GLU A 18 17.83 26.69 -4.50
CA GLU A 18 17.48 26.33 -3.11
C GLU A 18 16.47 25.17 -3.03
N ASP A 19 15.52 25.06 -3.98
CA ASP A 19 14.58 23.93 -4.06
C ASP A 19 15.29 22.65 -4.54
N ARG A 20 16.36 22.80 -5.36
CA ARG A 20 17.20 21.68 -5.79
C ARG A 20 18.13 21.19 -4.67
N GLU A 21 18.65 22.10 -3.86
CA GLU A 21 19.45 21.75 -2.68
C GLU A 21 18.61 21.08 -1.60
N MET A 22 17.38 21.55 -1.32
CA MET A 22 16.45 20.83 -0.42
C MET A 22 16.05 19.45 -0.96
N ALA A 23 15.80 19.34 -2.27
CA ALA A 23 15.51 18.05 -2.90
C ALA A 23 16.72 17.09 -2.83
N ALA A 24 17.95 17.61 -2.94
CA ALA A 24 19.17 16.83 -2.81
C ALA A 24 19.47 16.43 -1.35
N GLU A 25 19.22 17.29 -0.36
CA GLU A 25 19.37 16.95 1.06
C GLU A 25 18.35 15.90 1.53
N GLU A 26 17.11 15.88 1.00
CA GLU A 26 16.11 14.85 1.33
C GLU A 26 16.42 13.46 0.74
N THR A 27 17.26 13.35 -0.30
CA THR A 27 17.69 12.04 -0.87
C THR A 27 18.62 11.25 0.04
N GLY A 28 19.14 11.86 1.12
CA GLY A 28 20.03 11.24 2.09
C GLY A 28 19.33 10.65 3.32
N ILE A 29 18.01 10.83 3.49
CA ILE A 29 17.30 10.31 4.67
C ILE A 29 16.91 8.85 4.42
N PRO A 30 17.40 7.88 5.22
CA PRO A 30 17.11 6.46 5.01
C PRO A 30 15.60 6.20 5.06
N GLN A 31 15.08 5.55 4.02
CA GLN A 31 13.74 4.98 4.07
C GLN A 31 13.72 3.84 5.09
N GLU A 32 12.71 3.84 5.95
CA GLU A 32 12.53 2.79 6.93
C GLU A 32 11.83 1.58 6.29
N ALA A 33 12.03 0.40 6.88
CA ALA A 33 11.51 -0.86 6.36
C ALA A 33 10.63 -1.54 7.39
N TYR A 34 9.39 -1.83 7.00
CA TYR A 34 8.38 -2.40 7.90
C TYR A 34 7.79 -3.70 7.31
N PRO A 35 8.61 -4.74 7.04
CA PRO A 35 8.09 -5.99 6.50
C PRO A 35 7.20 -6.71 7.51
N MET A 36 6.30 -7.54 6.99
CA MET A 36 5.41 -8.35 7.82
C MET A 36 6.19 -9.46 8.55
N LYS A 37 5.55 -10.11 9.55
CA LYS A 37 6.16 -11.23 10.26
C LYS A 37 6.41 -12.42 9.32
N GLY A 38 7.68 -12.63 8.98
CA GLY A 38 8.16 -13.80 8.24
C GLY A 38 8.12 -15.11 9.02
N GLY A 39 8.60 -16.18 8.40
CA GLY A 39 8.48 -17.55 8.88
C GLY A 39 7.08 -18.14 8.72
N ASP A 40 6.93 -19.41 9.10
CA ASP A 40 5.70 -20.20 8.97
C ASP A 40 5.04 -20.50 10.33
N GLY A 41 5.48 -19.80 11.39
CA GLY A 41 4.98 -19.97 12.75
C GLY A 41 3.53 -19.52 12.93
N HIS A 42 2.95 -19.78 14.11
CA HIS A 42 1.55 -19.47 14.42
C HIS A 42 1.18 -17.99 14.21
N TYR A 43 2.10 -17.07 14.50
CA TYR A 43 1.92 -15.62 14.34
C TYR A 43 2.48 -15.06 13.03
N SER A 44 2.86 -15.92 12.07
CA SER A 44 3.35 -15.49 10.77
C SER A 44 2.28 -14.78 9.94
N TYR A 45 2.71 -13.88 9.06
CA TYR A 45 1.82 -13.24 8.09
C TYR A 45 1.18 -14.24 7.13
N ALA A 46 1.93 -15.27 6.72
CA ALA A 46 1.41 -16.32 5.85
C ALA A 46 0.16 -17.02 6.40
N LYS A 47 0.04 -17.13 7.73
CA LYS A 47 -1.11 -17.77 8.41
C LYS A 47 -2.17 -16.79 8.93
N ASN A 48 -1.92 -15.48 8.89
CA ASN A 48 -2.78 -14.46 9.51
C ASN A 48 -3.16 -13.30 8.58
N SER A 49 -3.06 -13.50 7.27
CA SER A 49 -3.34 -12.49 6.23
C SER A 49 -4.65 -12.72 5.45
N THR A 50 -5.62 -13.40 6.08
CA THR A 50 -6.92 -13.75 5.46
C THR A 50 -7.78 -12.54 5.13
N HIS A 51 -7.62 -11.42 5.84
CA HIS A 51 -8.32 -10.17 5.51
C HIS A 51 -7.85 -9.61 4.17
N GLN A 52 -6.53 -9.48 3.98
CA GLN A 52 -5.94 -9.03 2.73
C GLN A 52 -6.25 -9.98 1.57
N ARG A 53 -6.32 -11.29 1.87
CA ARG A 53 -6.76 -12.32 0.92
C ARG A 53 -8.13 -12.02 0.33
N LYS A 54 -9.11 -11.65 1.17
CA LYS A 54 -10.45 -11.29 0.71
C LYS A 54 -10.42 -10.11 -0.26
N GLY A 55 -9.61 -9.09 0.01
CA GLY A 55 -9.44 -7.96 -0.90
C GLY A 55 -8.96 -8.39 -2.30
N ILE A 56 -7.99 -9.33 -2.35
CA ILE A 56 -7.52 -9.93 -3.60
C ILE A 56 -8.63 -10.73 -4.30
N ASP A 57 -9.40 -11.51 -3.54
CA ASP A 57 -10.51 -12.31 -4.10
C ASP A 57 -11.62 -11.43 -4.68
N PHE A 58 -11.99 -10.33 -4.00
CA PHE A 58 -12.96 -9.36 -4.51
C PHE A 58 -12.46 -8.64 -5.76
N ALA A 59 -11.17 -8.31 -5.81
CA ALA A 59 -10.57 -7.64 -6.97
C ALA A 59 -10.33 -8.58 -8.17
N LYS A 60 -10.51 -9.91 -8.02
CA LYS A 60 -10.22 -10.89 -9.08
C LYS A 60 -10.95 -10.58 -10.39
N GLU A 61 -12.28 -10.43 -10.33
CA GLU A 61 -13.07 -10.18 -11.54
C GLU A 61 -12.85 -8.76 -12.07
N LEU A 62 -12.54 -7.78 -11.20
CA LEU A 62 -12.17 -6.43 -11.62
C LEU A 62 -10.86 -6.44 -12.41
N ILE A 63 -9.82 -7.11 -11.92
CA ILE A 63 -8.54 -7.28 -12.64
C ILE A 63 -8.75 -7.97 -13.99
N LYS A 64 -9.59 -9.00 -14.02
CA LYS A 64 -9.89 -9.73 -15.25
C LYS A 64 -10.61 -8.84 -16.28
N ALA A 65 -11.63 -8.08 -15.86
CA ALA A 65 -12.33 -7.13 -16.71
C ALA A 65 -11.41 -6.00 -17.19
N ALA A 66 -10.65 -5.40 -16.27
CA ALA A 66 -9.64 -4.39 -16.53
C ALA A 66 -8.64 -4.83 -17.61
N ILE A 67 -8.07 -6.04 -17.47
CA ILE A 67 -7.15 -6.57 -18.47
C ILE A 67 -7.89 -6.80 -19.79
N ALA A 68 -9.08 -7.40 -19.79
CA ALA A 68 -9.86 -7.68 -21.00
C ALA A 68 -10.21 -6.40 -21.79
N GLU A 69 -10.54 -5.31 -21.10
CA GLU A 69 -11.07 -4.08 -21.71
C GLU A 69 -9.99 -3.01 -21.94
N LYS A 70 -9.06 -2.84 -21.00
CA LYS A 70 -8.17 -1.66 -20.94
C LYS A 70 -6.72 -1.92 -21.37
N LEU A 71 -6.27 -3.18 -21.38
CA LEU A 71 -4.92 -3.52 -21.84
C LEU A 71 -4.86 -3.56 -23.37
N ASP A 72 -4.14 -2.65 -24.02
CA ASP A 72 -4.17 -2.61 -25.49
C ASP A 72 -3.48 -3.82 -26.12
N LYS A 73 -3.99 -4.27 -27.27
CA LYS A 73 -3.41 -5.40 -28.01
C LYS A 73 -1.97 -5.12 -28.44
N GLU A 74 -1.63 -3.87 -28.73
CA GLU A 74 -0.27 -3.46 -29.09
C GLU A 74 0.72 -3.73 -27.96
N ILE A 75 0.33 -3.42 -26.71
CA ILE A 75 1.15 -3.70 -25.52
C ILE A 75 1.28 -5.21 -25.30
N LEU A 76 0.17 -5.92 -25.45
CA LEU A 76 0.12 -7.38 -25.38
C LEU A 76 1.12 -7.99 -26.37
N PHE A 77 1.18 -7.53 -27.62
CA PHE A 77 2.06 -8.12 -28.63
C PHE A 77 3.43 -7.42 -28.78
N SER A 78 3.74 -6.45 -27.92
CA SER A 78 4.98 -5.68 -27.98
C SER A 78 6.23 -6.49 -27.62
N SER A 79 6.07 -7.59 -26.87
CA SER A 79 7.17 -8.42 -26.40
C SER A 79 6.80 -9.91 -26.37
N LYS A 80 7.82 -10.77 -26.44
CA LYS A 80 7.69 -12.21 -26.21
C LYS A 80 7.52 -12.57 -24.73
N THR A 81 7.82 -11.63 -23.84
CA THR A 81 7.72 -11.81 -22.39
C THR A 81 6.82 -10.74 -21.78
N PHE A 82 5.74 -11.15 -21.15
CA PHE A 82 4.87 -10.27 -20.39
C PHE A 82 5.39 -10.15 -18.96
N ARG A 83 5.71 -8.93 -18.52
CA ARG A 83 6.36 -8.65 -17.24
C ARG A 83 5.39 -8.04 -16.24
N ILE A 84 5.26 -8.70 -15.09
CA ILE A 84 4.38 -8.33 -13.98
C ILE A 84 5.24 -8.04 -12.76
N ALA A 85 4.93 -6.98 -12.01
CA ALA A 85 5.52 -6.77 -10.68
C ALA A 85 4.41 -6.72 -9.63
N ASP A 86 4.60 -7.44 -8.52
CA ASP A 86 3.82 -7.28 -7.29
C ASP A 86 4.66 -6.53 -6.26
N LEU A 87 4.22 -5.32 -5.88
CA LEU A 87 4.93 -4.42 -4.99
C LEU A 87 4.33 -4.52 -3.58
N GLY A 88 5.16 -4.84 -2.60
CA GLY A 88 4.70 -5.22 -1.26
C GLY A 88 4.19 -6.66 -1.21
N CYS A 89 4.93 -7.60 -1.81
CA CYS A 89 4.51 -8.99 -1.96
C CYS A 89 4.46 -9.77 -0.63
N SER A 90 5.13 -9.27 0.41
CA SER A 90 5.34 -9.95 1.68
C SER A 90 5.93 -11.35 1.46
N VAL A 91 5.48 -12.34 2.22
CA VAL A 91 6.03 -13.71 2.26
C VAL A 91 5.15 -14.77 1.61
N GLY A 92 4.02 -14.36 1.00
CA GLY A 92 2.95 -15.27 0.57
C GLY A 92 2.00 -15.70 1.69
N PRO A 93 0.89 -16.40 1.37
CA PRO A 93 0.52 -16.87 0.03
C PRO A 93 -0.21 -15.82 -0.81
N ASN A 94 -0.56 -14.65 -0.26
CA ASN A 94 -1.43 -13.67 -0.92
C ASN A 94 -0.96 -13.23 -2.31
N THR A 95 0.32 -12.87 -2.42
CA THR A 95 0.97 -12.49 -3.68
C THR A 95 0.79 -13.51 -4.80
N PHE A 96 0.86 -14.82 -4.52
CA PHE A 96 0.72 -15.85 -5.54
C PHE A 96 -0.66 -15.87 -6.19
N PHE A 97 -1.71 -15.55 -5.42
CA PHE A 97 -3.08 -15.53 -5.93
C PHE A 97 -3.33 -14.26 -6.75
N ALA A 98 -2.80 -13.11 -6.29
CA ALA A 98 -2.86 -11.88 -7.06
C ALA A 98 -2.17 -12.04 -8.43
N VAL A 99 -0.95 -12.55 -8.44
CA VAL A 99 -0.19 -12.82 -9.67
C VAL A 99 -0.90 -13.83 -10.55
N GLN A 100 -1.41 -14.93 -9.99
CA GLN A 100 -2.12 -15.96 -10.76
C GLN A 100 -3.36 -15.38 -11.45
N ASN A 101 -4.15 -14.56 -10.75
CA ASN A 101 -5.31 -13.88 -11.34
C ASN A 101 -4.92 -13.00 -12.54
N ILE A 102 -3.79 -12.29 -12.45
CA ILE A 102 -3.27 -11.44 -13.54
C ILE A 102 -2.81 -12.30 -14.72
N VAL A 103 -2.02 -13.35 -14.47
CA VAL A 103 -1.52 -14.26 -15.50
C VAL A 103 -2.68 -14.90 -16.26
N GLU A 104 -3.67 -15.46 -15.56
CA GLU A 104 -4.86 -16.07 -16.17
C GLU A 104 -5.66 -15.09 -17.03
N ALA A 105 -5.82 -13.84 -16.55
CA ALA A 105 -6.54 -12.81 -17.29
C ALA A 105 -5.79 -12.38 -18.56
N VAL A 106 -4.46 -12.24 -18.49
CA VAL A 106 -3.63 -11.93 -19.65
C VAL A 106 -3.66 -13.10 -20.65
N GLU A 107 -3.44 -14.35 -20.20
CA GLU A 107 -3.54 -15.55 -21.05
C GLU A 107 -4.88 -15.63 -21.77
N SER A 108 -5.99 -15.41 -21.06
CA SER A 108 -7.34 -15.41 -21.62
C SER A 108 -7.48 -14.36 -22.72
N LYS A 109 -6.94 -13.15 -22.50
CA LYS A 109 -6.96 -12.08 -23.50
C LYS A 109 -6.11 -12.42 -24.74
N TYR A 110 -4.94 -13.04 -24.57
CA TYR A 110 -4.11 -13.51 -25.68
C TYR A 110 -4.85 -14.51 -26.56
N GLN A 111 -5.47 -15.53 -25.94
CA GLN A 111 -6.24 -16.55 -26.63
C GLN A 111 -7.41 -15.95 -27.41
N HIS A 112 -8.12 -14.99 -26.81
CA HIS A 112 -9.21 -14.29 -27.47
C HIS A 112 -8.74 -13.45 -28.68
N CYS A 113 -7.57 -12.83 -28.61
CA CYS A 113 -7.07 -11.94 -29.66
C CYS A 113 -6.48 -12.65 -30.89
N GLN A 114 -5.87 -13.83 -30.73
CA GLN A 114 -5.16 -14.53 -31.83
C GLN A 114 -5.80 -15.88 -32.24
N GLY A 115 -6.85 -16.36 -31.54
CA GLY A 115 -7.44 -17.67 -31.79
C GLY A 115 -6.59 -18.84 -31.28
N LEU A 116 -7.02 -20.08 -31.57
CA LEU A 116 -6.50 -21.34 -30.98
C LEU A 116 -5.05 -21.71 -31.33
N ASN A 117 -4.41 -21.04 -32.30
CA ASN A 117 -3.06 -21.38 -32.78
C ASN A 117 -1.95 -20.42 -32.26
N SER A 118 -2.24 -19.64 -31.22
CA SER A 118 -1.32 -18.62 -30.70
C SER A 118 -0.29 -19.19 -29.72
N GLN A 119 0.96 -18.72 -29.83
CA GLN A 119 1.97 -18.91 -28.78
C GLN A 119 1.72 -17.89 -27.66
N ILE A 120 1.25 -18.38 -26.52
CA ILE A 120 1.15 -17.63 -25.26
C ILE A 120 2.55 -17.09 -24.91
N PRO A 121 2.70 -15.83 -24.46
CA PRO A 121 4.01 -15.28 -24.10
C PRO A 121 4.58 -16.01 -22.88
N ASP A 122 5.89 -15.88 -22.70
CA ASP A 122 6.48 -16.17 -21.40
C ASP A 122 6.03 -15.12 -20.38
N PHE A 123 5.69 -15.53 -19.17
CA PHE A 123 5.42 -14.61 -18.06
C PHE A 123 6.64 -14.49 -17.17
N GLN A 124 7.05 -13.26 -16.86
CA GLN A 124 8.07 -12.98 -15.85
C GLN A 124 7.45 -12.13 -14.74
N VAL A 125 7.46 -12.67 -13.53
CA VAL A 125 6.89 -12.06 -12.34
C VAL A 125 7.99 -11.65 -11.39
N PHE A 126 7.95 -10.39 -10.99
CA PHE A 126 8.82 -9.81 -9.99
C PHE A 126 8.05 -9.62 -8.69
N PHE A 127 8.53 -10.26 -7.63
CA PHE A 127 8.03 -10.11 -6.28
C PHE A 127 8.89 -9.09 -5.55
N SER A 128 8.36 -7.90 -5.29
CA SER A 128 9.11 -6.82 -4.64
C SER A 128 8.61 -6.57 -3.23
N ASP A 129 9.56 -6.40 -2.31
CA ASP A 129 9.32 -5.98 -0.94
C ASP A 129 10.61 -5.36 -0.39
N HIS A 130 10.58 -4.86 0.84
CA HIS A 130 11.76 -4.36 1.52
C HIS A 130 12.87 -5.42 1.62
N THR A 131 14.12 -4.97 1.67
CA THR A 131 15.31 -5.84 1.83
C THR A 131 15.25 -6.76 3.05
N ALA A 132 14.55 -6.34 4.11
CA ALA A 132 14.35 -7.09 5.34
C ALA A 132 13.21 -8.13 5.28
N ASN A 133 12.46 -8.20 4.17
CA ASN A 133 11.41 -9.20 3.99
C ASN A 133 12.00 -10.62 3.92
N ASP A 134 11.21 -11.61 4.34
CA ASP A 134 11.61 -13.02 4.31
C ASP A 134 11.40 -13.63 2.92
N PHE A 135 12.29 -13.27 2.00
CA PHE A 135 12.32 -13.84 0.64
C PHE A 135 12.59 -15.35 0.63
N ASN A 136 13.24 -15.90 1.67
CA ASN A 136 13.47 -17.34 1.76
C ASN A 136 12.14 -18.10 1.88
N LEU A 137 11.24 -17.64 2.76
CA LEU A 137 9.92 -18.22 2.86
C LEU A 137 9.11 -18.02 1.58
N LEU A 138 9.16 -16.83 0.98
CA LEU A 138 8.50 -16.56 -0.29
C LEU A 138 8.93 -17.57 -1.37
N PHE A 139 10.24 -17.75 -1.57
CA PHE A 139 10.78 -18.63 -2.61
C PHE A 139 10.53 -20.10 -2.35
N THR A 140 10.59 -20.54 -1.10
CA THR A 140 10.27 -21.93 -0.74
C THR A 140 8.77 -22.24 -0.83
N SER A 141 7.91 -21.21 -0.81
CA SER A 141 6.45 -21.33 -0.92
C SER A 141 5.90 -21.10 -2.34
N LEU A 142 6.77 -20.86 -3.33
CA LEU A 142 6.35 -20.65 -4.72
C LEU A 142 5.56 -21.87 -5.25
N PRO A 143 4.42 -21.68 -5.93
CA PRO A 143 3.68 -22.79 -6.54
C PRO A 143 4.54 -23.55 -7.57
N ASN A 144 4.54 -24.88 -7.51
CA ASN A 144 5.33 -25.74 -8.39
C ASN A 144 4.80 -25.77 -9.83
N ASP A 145 3.49 -25.61 -9.99
CA ASP A 145 2.73 -25.63 -11.24
C ASP A 145 2.55 -24.24 -11.87
N ARG A 146 3.25 -23.23 -11.34
CA ARG A 146 3.20 -21.86 -11.86
C ARG A 146 3.57 -21.78 -13.33
N ARG A 147 2.88 -20.89 -14.06
CA ARG A 147 3.07 -20.64 -15.49
C ARG A 147 3.98 -19.42 -15.77
N TYR A 148 4.80 -19.05 -14.80
CA TYR A 148 5.64 -17.86 -14.87
C TYR A 148 7.03 -18.09 -14.26
N TYR A 149 8.02 -17.39 -14.79
CA TYR A 149 9.35 -17.24 -14.17
C TYR A 149 9.25 -16.22 -13.03
N ALA A 150 9.87 -16.53 -11.89
CA ALA A 150 9.81 -15.72 -10.69
C ALA A 150 11.18 -15.10 -10.37
N ALA A 151 11.20 -13.84 -9.93
CA ALA A 151 12.36 -13.16 -9.38
C ALA A 151 11.96 -12.31 -8.17
N GLY A 152 12.81 -12.23 -7.14
CA GLY A 152 12.64 -11.29 -6.04
C GLY A 152 13.37 -9.97 -6.32
N VAL A 153 12.78 -8.85 -5.92
CA VAL A 153 13.34 -7.50 -6.09
C VAL A 153 13.31 -6.75 -4.75
N PRO A 154 14.41 -6.82 -3.97
CA PRO A 154 14.46 -6.20 -2.66
C PRO A 154 14.69 -4.68 -2.79
N GLY A 155 13.85 -3.88 -2.15
CA GLY A 155 13.95 -2.43 -2.14
C GLY A 155 12.62 -1.75 -1.81
N SER A 156 12.65 -0.47 -1.47
CA SER A 156 11.40 0.29 -1.28
C SER A 156 10.79 0.65 -2.63
N PHE A 157 9.48 0.43 -2.77
CA PHE A 157 8.74 0.88 -3.94
C PHE A 157 8.53 2.41 -3.98
N HIS A 158 8.88 3.17 -2.94
CA HIS A 158 8.88 4.63 -3.05
C HIS A 158 9.98 5.11 -4.00
N GLY A 159 11.03 4.28 -4.22
CA GLY A 159 12.07 4.52 -5.20
C GLY A 159 11.91 3.70 -6.50
N ARG A 160 12.91 3.85 -7.37
CA ARG A 160 13.10 3.03 -8.58
C ARG A 160 13.58 1.63 -8.18
N LEU A 161 12.95 0.61 -8.76
CA LEU A 161 13.23 -0.81 -8.59
C LEU A 161 13.57 -1.50 -9.92
N PHE A 162 13.09 -0.94 -11.04
CA PHE A 162 13.19 -1.58 -12.36
C PHE A 162 13.80 -0.65 -13.41
N PRO A 163 14.37 -1.20 -14.50
CA PRO A 163 14.73 -0.42 -15.68
C PRO A 163 13.53 0.30 -16.29
N LYS A 164 13.81 1.36 -17.06
CA LYS A 164 12.76 2.12 -17.73
C LYS A 164 11.98 1.25 -18.72
N ASP A 165 10.68 1.49 -18.84
CA ASP A 165 9.79 0.84 -19.81
C ASP A 165 9.92 -0.69 -19.84
N SER A 166 10.00 -1.32 -18.66
CA SER A 166 10.23 -2.76 -18.52
C SER A 166 9.01 -3.54 -18.03
N LEU A 167 8.07 -2.88 -17.34
CA LEU A 167 6.89 -3.53 -16.75
C LEU A 167 5.65 -3.29 -17.61
N HIS A 168 4.84 -4.33 -17.81
CA HIS A 168 3.58 -4.26 -18.54
C HIS A 168 2.38 -4.13 -17.60
N PHE A 169 2.47 -4.78 -16.43
CA PHE A 169 1.45 -4.73 -15.39
C PHE A 169 2.11 -4.61 -14.02
N VAL A 170 1.62 -3.67 -13.20
CA VAL A 170 2.02 -3.54 -11.79
C VAL A 170 0.82 -3.81 -10.91
N HIS A 171 1.02 -4.59 -9.85
CA HIS A 171 0.05 -4.82 -8.82
C HIS A 171 0.63 -4.40 -7.47
N SER A 172 -0.21 -3.87 -6.59
CA SER A 172 0.15 -3.60 -5.21
C SER A 172 -1.10 -3.68 -4.33
N SER A 173 -1.07 -4.54 -3.32
CA SER A 173 -2.23 -4.76 -2.43
C SER A 173 -1.82 -4.60 -0.98
N TYR A 174 -2.54 -3.76 -0.23
CA TYR A 174 -2.28 -3.44 1.17
C TYR A 174 -0.82 -3.03 1.45
N ALA A 175 -0.21 -2.26 0.54
CA ALA A 175 1.18 -1.82 0.66
C ALA A 175 1.35 -0.30 0.57
N VAL A 176 0.72 0.37 -0.40
CA VAL A 176 0.86 1.82 -0.65
C VAL A 176 0.46 2.73 0.54
N HIS A 177 -0.35 2.21 1.47
CA HIS A 177 -0.74 2.94 2.69
C HIS A 177 0.39 3.01 3.74
N TRP A 178 1.47 2.24 3.59
CA TRP A 178 2.65 2.33 4.44
C TRP A 178 3.52 3.49 3.99
N LEU A 179 3.79 4.40 4.91
CA LEU A 179 4.65 5.55 4.68
C LEU A 179 6.12 5.11 4.59
N SER A 180 6.94 5.90 3.90
CA SER A 180 8.38 5.68 3.82
C SER A 180 9.10 5.86 5.17
N ARG A 181 8.46 6.59 6.10
CA ARG A 181 8.92 6.86 7.46
C ARG A 181 7.78 7.42 8.32
N VAL A 182 7.99 7.44 9.63
CA VAL A 182 7.18 8.24 10.56
C VAL A 182 7.44 9.74 10.31
N PRO A 183 6.40 10.61 10.25
CA PRO A 183 6.60 12.05 10.16
C PRO A 183 7.43 12.59 11.34
N MET A 184 8.50 13.34 11.08
CA MET A 184 9.42 13.78 12.14
C MET A 184 8.73 14.72 13.15
N GLU A 185 7.72 15.46 12.70
CA GLU A 185 6.93 16.38 13.51
C GLU A 185 6.15 15.67 14.61
N VAL A 186 5.78 14.40 14.42
CA VAL A 186 4.95 13.67 15.39
C VAL A 186 5.75 13.09 16.55
N VAL A 187 7.07 12.97 16.41
CA VAL A 187 7.99 12.53 17.46
C VAL A 187 8.72 13.69 18.16
N ASN A 188 8.67 14.90 17.58
CA ASN A 188 9.33 16.07 18.14
C ASN A 188 8.49 16.72 19.25
N LYS A 189 8.93 16.62 20.51
CA LYS A 189 8.24 17.18 21.70
C LYS A 189 7.96 18.69 21.65
N LYS A 190 8.65 19.44 20.78
CA LYS A 190 8.44 20.89 20.59
C LYS A 190 7.45 21.22 19.46
N SER A 191 7.07 20.23 18.66
CA SER A 191 6.13 20.38 17.56
C SER A 191 4.70 20.47 18.06
N ARG A 192 3.86 21.24 17.36
CA ARG A 192 2.40 21.21 17.56
C ARG A 192 1.78 19.86 17.19
N ALA A 193 2.45 19.12 16.31
CA ALA A 193 2.03 17.78 15.88
C ALA A 193 2.56 16.66 16.78
N TRP A 194 3.19 16.95 17.93
CA TRP A 194 3.72 15.91 18.82
C TRP A 194 2.61 14.97 19.29
N ASN A 195 2.70 13.68 18.94
CA ASN A 195 1.63 12.71 19.15
C ASN A 195 1.69 12.04 20.53
N LYS A 196 1.71 12.84 21.60
CA LYS A 196 1.85 12.35 22.97
C LYS A 196 0.74 11.34 23.35
N GLY A 197 1.14 10.21 23.96
CA GLY A 197 0.26 9.18 24.52
C GLY A 197 -0.54 8.40 23.48
N ARG A 198 -0.20 8.53 22.20
CA ARG A 198 -0.89 7.90 21.06
C ARG A 198 0.14 7.35 20.09
N ILE A 199 -0.31 6.45 19.22
CA ILE A 199 0.57 5.72 18.31
C ILE A 199 0.20 5.88 16.82
N HIS A 200 -0.82 6.67 16.52
CA HIS A 200 -1.31 6.91 15.16
C HIS A 200 -2.11 8.22 15.14
N TYR A 201 -2.33 8.83 13.97
CA TYR A 201 -3.05 10.10 13.85
C TYR A 201 -4.56 9.97 14.05
N SER A 202 -5.11 8.77 13.94
CA SER A 202 -6.55 8.56 13.87
C SER A 202 -7.33 9.04 15.10
N SER A 203 -6.75 8.99 16.29
CA SER A 203 -7.37 9.50 17.52
C SER A 203 -6.72 10.81 18.01
N SER A 204 -6.03 11.50 17.10
CA SER A 204 -5.21 12.68 17.39
C SER A 204 -5.81 13.96 16.80
N GLY A 205 -5.23 15.10 17.19
CA GLY A 205 -5.60 16.41 16.65
C GLY A 205 -5.15 16.62 15.21
N ASP A 206 -5.70 17.66 14.59
CA ASP A 206 -5.51 17.97 13.17
C ASP A 206 -4.04 18.16 12.79
N GLU A 207 -3.20 18.71 13.67
CA GLU A 207 -1.78 18.88 13.39
C GLU A 207 -1.05 17.55 13.18
N VAL A 208 -1.43 16.50 13.91
CA VAL A 208 -0.87 15.15 13.74
C VAL A 208 -1.33 14.57 12.41
N PHE A 209 -2.62 14.69 12.10
CA PHE A 209 -3.19 14.24 10.83
C PHE A 209 -2.50 14.93 9.64
N LEU A 210 -2.31 16.25 9.69
CA LEU A 210 -1.67 17.01 8.61
C LEU A 210 -0.20 16.60 8.41
N ALA A 211 0.53 16.25 9.48
CA ALA A 211 1.90 15.74 9.35
C ALA A 211 1.95 14.38 8.64
N TYR A 212 1.02 13.47 8.99
CA TYR A 212 0.87 12.19 8.32
C TYR A 212 0.46 12.34 6.85
N LYS A 213 -0.50 13.23 6.57
CA LYS A 213 -0.93 13.54 5.22
C LYS A 213 0.22 14.11 4.38
N ALA A 214 1.01 15.04 4.92
CA ALA A 214 2.13 15.63 4.21
C ALA A 214 3.19 14.57 3.85
N GLN A 215 3.45 13.61 4.75
CA GLN A 215 4.34 12.49 4.46
C GLN A 215 3.77 11.57 3.37
N PHE A 216 2.47 11.24 3.44
CA PHE A 216 1.80 10.46 2.40
C PHE A 216 1.84 11.15 1.04
N ASP A 217 1.56 12.45 0.97
CA ASP A 217 1.57 13.22 -0.28
C ASP A 217 2.97 13.19 -0.94
N LYS A 218 4.05 13.20 -0.15
CA LYS A 218 5.42 12.98 -0.66
C LYS A 218 5.62 11.54 -1.17
N ASP A 219 5.19 10.55 -0.38
CA ASP A 219 5.41 9.14 -0.67
C ASP A 219 4.65 8.67 -1.93
N ILE A 220 3.39 9.09 -2.09
CA ILE A 220 2.59 8.73 -3.27
C ILE A 220 3.11 9.39 -4.54
N GLU A 221 3.61 10.63 -4.48
CA GLU A 221 4.24 11.29 -5.62
C GLU A 221 5.51 10.55 -6.05
N GLN A 222 6.37 10.17 -5.10
CA GLN A 222 7.58 9.38 -5.39
C GLN A 222 7.23 8.01 -5.98
N PHE A 223 6.24 7.32 -5.41
CA PHE A 223 5.73 6.05 -5.92
C PHE A 223 5.26 6.20 -7.37
N LEU A 224 4.35 7.14 -7.66
CA LEU A 224 3.83 7.36 -9.01
C LEU A 224 4.95 7.73 -9.99
N GLN A 225 5.86 8.62 -9.59
CA GLN A 225 6.98 9.04 -10.42
C GLN A 225 7.95 7.90 -10.75
N ALA A 226 8.22 7.00 -9.80
CA ALA A 226 9.05 5.82 -10.05
C ALA A 226 8.34 4.86 -11.01
N ARG A 227 7.05 4.58 -10.77
CA ARG A 227 6.25 3.69 -11.64
C ARG A 227 6.07 4.25 -13.04
N ALA A 228 5.93 5.56 -13.20
CA ALA A 228 5.80 6.21 -14.50
C ALA A 228 7.03 6.01 -15.40
N GLN A 229 8.21 5.80 -14.81
CA GLN A 229 9.44 5.52 -15.54
C GLN A 229 9.57 4.04 -15.89
N GLU A 230 9.01 3.14 -15.08
CA GLU A 230 9.22 1.70 -15.16
C GLU A 230 8.16 0.98 -16.00
N ILE A 231 6.93 1.49 -15.97
CA ILE A 231 5.78 0.93 -16.69
C ILE A 231 5.79 1.47 -18.11
N VAL A 232 5.68 0.56 -19.09
CA VAL A 232 5.56 0.92 -20.51
C VAL A 232 4.34 1.80 -20.76
N CYS A 233 4.38 2.68 -21.75
CA CYS A 233 3.19 3.42 -22.19
C CYS A 233 2.04 2.44 -22.50
N GLY A 234 0.82 2.72 -22.02
CA GLY A 234 -0.34 1.83 -22.14
C GLY A 234 -0.36 0.66 -21.14
N GLY A 235 0.71 0.45 -20.37
CA GLY A 235 0.75 -0.52 -19.28
C GLY A 235 -0.19 -0.16 -18.14
N LEU A 236 -0.61 -1.17 -17.38
CA LEU A 236 -1.60 -1.02 -16.31
C LEU A 236 -0.97 -1.13 -14.91
N MET A 237 -1.58 -0.46 -13.95
CA MET A 237 -1.25 -0.57 -12.54
C MET A 237 -2.54 -0.73 -11.72
N ALA A 238 -2.67 -1.84 -11.00
CA ALA A 238 -3.80 -2.13 -10.12
C ALA A 238 -3.37 -1.98 -8.66
N LEU A 239 -4.08 -1.14 -7.91
CA LEU A 239 -3.83 -0.89 -6.50
C LEU A 239 -5.04 -1.33 -5.68
N ILE A 240 -4.81 -2.08 -4.60
CA ILE A 240 -5.83 -2.38 -3.58
C ILE A 240 -5.35 -1.75 -2.28
N VAL A 241 -6.03 -0.71 -1.81
CA VAL A 241 -5.54 0.10 -0.70
C VAL A 241 -6.63 0.27 0.36
N PRO A 242 -6.34 0.04 1.65
CA PRO A 242 -7.25 0.46 2.71
C PRO A 242 -7.35 1.99 2.70
N GLY A 243 -8.55 2.51 2.90
CA GLY A 243 -8.80 3.94 2.78
C GLY A 243 -10.03 4.41 3.53
N ILE A 244 -10.30 5.71 3.39
CA ILE A 244 -11.50 6.36 3.92
C ILE A 244 -12.35 6.94 2.78
N PRO A 245 -13.69 6.91 2.88
CA PRO A 245 -14.54 7.58 1.91
C PRO A 245 -14.27 9.09 1.87
N ASN A 246 -14.49 9.71 0.70
CA ASN A 246 -14.36 11.15 0.53
C ASN A 246 -15.17 11.93 1.57
N GLY A 247 -14.58 12.99 2.12
CA GLY A 247 -15.22 13.84 3.14
C GLY A 247 -15.33 13.22 4.53
N THR A 248 -14.81 12.01 4.75
CA THR A 248 -14.77 11.38 6.08
C THR A 248 -13.69 12.05 6.94
N HIS A 249 -14.03 12.44 8.16
CA HIS A 249 -13.06 12.98 9.11
C HIS A 249 -12.09 11.89 9.56
N HIS A 250 -10.81 12.21 9.78
CA HIS A 250 -9.77 11.22 10.12
C HIS A 250 -10.07 10.43 11.41
N SER A 251 -10.80 11.04 12.34
CA SER A 251 -11.26 10.37 13.57
C SER A 251 -12.40 9.37 13.39
N GLN A 252 -13.04 9.34 12.22
CA GLN A 252 -14.12 8.42 11.86
C GLN A 252 -13.62 7.25 11.01
N ASN A 253 -12.32 7.04 10.90
CA ASN A 253 -11.75 5.89 10.21
C ASN A 253 -11.95 4.61 11.06
N GLY A 254 -12.53 3.53 10.54
CA GLY A 254 -12.73 2.30 11.33
C GLY A 254 -11.43 1.49 11.58
N SER A 255 -10.35 1.70 10.81
CA SER A 255 -9.05 1.06 11.03
C SER A 255 -8.38 1.63 12.28
N SER A 256 -8.77 2.86 12.64
CA SER A 256 -8.41 3.55 13.87
C SER A 256 -8.68 2.71 15.10
N MET A 257 -9.69 1.84 15.08
CA MET A 257 -10.02 1.01 16.24
C MET A 257 -8.85 0.09 16.62
N ASN A 258 -8.22 -0.59 15.65
CA ASN A 258 -7.14 -1.53 15.97
C ASN A 258 -5.93 -0.78 16.55
N PHE A 259 -5.58 0.39 16.00
CA PHE A 259 -4.43 1.17 16.49
C PHE A 259 -4.72 1.91 17.79
N GLU A 260 -5.95 2.38 17.99
CA GLU A 260 -6.40 2.97 19.25
C GLU A 260 -6.39 1.93 20.37
N LEU A 261 -6.89 0.73 20.09
CA LEU A 261 -6.89 -0.39 21.04
C LEU A 261 -5.46 -0.79 21.40
N LEU A 262 -4.59 -0.94 20.39
CA LEU A 262 -3.17 -1.25 20.59
C LEU A 262 -2.45 -0.16 21.40
N GLY A 263 -2.68 1.12 21.08
CA GLY A 263 -2.13 2.26 21.83
C GLY A 263 -2.60 2.27 23.28
N SER A 264 -3.88 1.98 23.50
CA SER A 264 -4.46 1.82 24.85
C SER A 264 -3.80 0.67 25.62
N CYS A 265 -3.51 -0.45 24.97
CA CYS A 265 -2.74 -1.55 25.60
C CYS A 265 -1.32 -1.12 25.97
N LEU A 266 -0.60 -0.43 25.07
CA LEU A 266 0.75 0.10 25.37
C LEU A 266 0.74 1.06 26.57
N MET A 267 -0.27 1.92 26.68
CA MET A 267 -0.44 2.80 27.84
C MET A 267 -0.75 2.03 29.13
N ASP A 268 -1.52 0.93 29.08
CA ASP A 268 -1.73 0.07 30.25
C ASP A 268 -0.43 -0.60 30.71
N LEU A 269 0.39 -1.06 29.76
CA LEU A 269 1.71 -1.63 30.04
C LEU A 269 2.65 -0.57 30.63
N ALA A 270 2.56 0.69 30.18
CA ALA A 270 3.31 1.81 30.74
C ALA A 270 2.91 2.10 32.19
N ARG A 271 1.60 2.14 32.50
CA ARG A 271 1.10 2.32 33.88
C ARG A 271 1.53 1.18 34.81
N LYS A 272 1.73 -0.03 34.28
CA LYS A 272 2.26 -1.19 35.01
C LYS A 272 3.79 -1.19 35.14
N GLY A 273 4.48 -0.19 34.57
CA GLY A 273 5.94 -0.10 34.59
C GLY A 273 6.66 -1.11 33.69
N MET A 274 5.95 -1.76 32.76
CA MET A 274 6.55 -2.74 31.83
C MET A 274 7.26 -2.07 30.65
N VAL A 275 6.80 -0.88 30.28
CA VAL A 275 7.45 0.02 29.30
C VAL A 275 7.43 1.45 29.86
N SER A 276 8.30 2.33 29.39
CA SER A 276 8.25 3.75 29.76
C SER A 276 7.18 4.48 28.94
N GLU A 277 6.50 5.46 29.55
CA GLU A 277 5.56 6.33 28.83
C GLU A 277 6.26 7.08 27.68
N GLU A 278 7.52 7.51 27.87
CA GLU A 278 8.33 8.12 26.81
C GLU A 278 8.56 7.20 25.59
N LYS A 279 8.63 5.87 25.79
CA LYS A 279 8.72 4.94 24.66
C LYS A 279 7.40 4.86 23.91
N VAL A 280 6.26 4.97 24.61
CA VAL A 280 4.96 5.05 23.95
C VAL A 280 4.81 6.37 23.20
N ASP A 281 5.19 7.50 23.81
CA ASP A 281 5.14 8.84 23.20
C ASP A 281 5.99 8.99 21.93
N SER A 282 7.03 8.17 21.78
CA SER A 282 7.93 8.17 20.61
C SER A 282 7.57 7.12 19.56
N PHE A 283 6.62 6.22 19.85
CA PHE A 283 6.20 5.17 18.93
C PHE A 283 5.00 5.62 18.10
N ASN A 284 5.16 5.67 16.79
CA ASN A 284 4.11 6.03 15.85
C ASN A 284 4.09 5.02 14.70
N ILE A 285 2.90 4.56 14.32
CA ILE A 285 2.69 3.61 13.24
C ILE A 285 2.74 4.40 11.93
N PRO A 286 3.61 4.04 10.97
CA PRO A 286 3.84 4.78 9.73
C PRO A 286 2.84 4.35 8.65
N THR A 287 1.55 4.54 8.89
CA THR A 287 0.48 4.24 7.93
C THR A 287 -0.41 5.44 7.70
N TYR A 288 -0.98 5.58 6.50
CA TYR A 288 -1.97 6.59 6.15
C TYR A 288 -3.09 5.98 5.30
N GLN A 289 -4.34 6.20 5.72
CA GLN A 289 -5.51 5.83 4.93
C GLN A 289 -5.88 6.96 3.99
N LEU A 290 -5.62 6.76 2.69
CA LEU A 290 -5.99 7.68 1.63
C LEU A 290 -7.48 7.62 1.30
N SER A 291 -8.01 8.72 0.80
CA SER A 291 -9.31 8.77 0.11
C SER A 291 -9.15 8.68 -1.42
N PRO A 292 -10.20 8.25 -2.15
CA PRO A 292 -10.20 8.30 -3.60
C PRO A 292 -9.83 9.67 -4.17
N GLN A 293 -10.34 10.76 -3.59
CA GLN A 293 -10.01 12.14 -4.01
C GLN A 293 -8.53 12.48 -3.86
N GLU A 294 -7.86 11.97 -2.83
CA GLU A 294 -6.43 12.21 -2.65
C GLU A 294 -5.60 11.48 -3.69
N LEU A 295 -6.00 10.26 -4.08
CA LEU A 295 -5.34 9.55 -5.19
C LEU A 295 -5.60 10.25 -6.52
N GLU A 296 -6.84 10.70 -6.78
CA GLU A 296 -7.20 11.47 -7.97
C GLU A 296 -6.31 12.71 -8.10
N ALA A 297 -6.19 13.49 -7.03
CA ALA A 297 -5.36 14.68 -7.01
C ALA A 297 -3.87 14.35 -7.20
N ALA A 298 -3.37 13.23 -6.64
CA ALA A 298 -1.98 12.79 -6.84
C ALA A 298 -1.72 12.38 -8.28
N VAL A 299 -2.63 11.62 -8.91
CA VAL A 299 -2.51 11.20 -10.31
C VAL A 299 -2.61 12.38 -11.26
N GLU A 300 -3.48 13.35 -10.97
CA GLU A 300 -3.60 14.59 -11.74
C GLU A 300 -2.30 15.41 -11.69
N ARG A 301 -1.75 15.64 -10.48
CA ARG A 301 -0.47 16.35 -10.30
C ARG A 301 0.69 15.64 -11.00
N ASN A 302 0.77 14.33 -10.88
CA ASN A 302 1.83 13.54 -11.50
C ASN A 302 1.72 13.53 -13.03
N GLY A 303 0.50 13.58 -13.58
CA GLY A 303 0.23 13.71 -15.01
C GLY A 303 0.59 12.49 -15.87
N CYS A 304 1.26 11.47 -15.33
CA CYS A 304 1.76 10.32 -16.11
C CYS A 304 0.75 9.18 -16.27
N PHE A 305 -0.30 9.15 -15.45
CA PHE A 305 -1.32 8.10 -15.47
C PHE A 305 -2.71 8.68 -15.76
N SER A 306 -3.58 7.88 -16.37
CA SER A 306 -5.05 8.04 -16.33
C SER A 306 -5.62 7.09 -15.28
N ILE A 307 -6.71 7.51 -14.66
CA ILE A 307 -7.53 6.63 -13.81
C ILE A 307 -8.57 6.00 -14.71
N GLU A 308 -8.54 4.68 -14.80
CA GLU A 308 -9.46 3.91 -15.63
C GLU A 308 -10.66 3.40 -14.83
N GLU A 309 -10.48 3.16 -13.53
CA GLU A 309 -11.49 2.60 -12.64
C GLU A 309 -11.16 2.91 -11.18
N ILE A 310 -12.21 3.21 -10.40
CA ILE A 310 -12.17 3.31 -8.93
C ILE A 310 -13.37 2.52 -8.41
N GLU A 311 -13.12 1.50 -7.60
CA GLU A 311 -14.17 0.66 -7.03
C GLU A 311 -14.02 0.52 -5.51
N ASP A 312 -15.16 0.51 -4.83
CA ASP A 312 -15.23 0.25 -3.39
C ASP A 312 -15.36 -1.25 -3.15
N LEU A 313 -14.26 -1.86 -2.71
CA LEU A 313 -14.26 -3.23 -2.23
C LEU A 313 -14.89 -3.25 -0.84
N HIS A 314 -16.16 -3.66 -0.81
CA HIS A 314 -16.95 -3.88 0.40
C HIS A 314 -16.44 -5.11 1.17
N VAL A 315 -15.17 -5.11 1.56
CA VAL A 315 -14.58 -6.15 2.40
C VAL A 315 -15.22 -6.03 3.78
N PRO A 316 -15.93 -7.07 4.25
CA PRO A 316 -16.68 -6.97 5.49
C PRO A 316 -15.78 -6.68 6.70
N VAL A 317 -16.20 -5.69 7.50
CA VAL A 317 -15.52 -5.33 8.75
C VAL A 317 -15.78 -6.42 9.81
N PRO A 318 -14.77 -6.80 10.61
CA PRO A 318 -14.96 -7.72 11.73
C PRO A 318 -16.08 -7.26 12.69
N SER A 319 -16.95 -8.18 13.10
CA SER A 319 -18.01 -7.92 14.09
C SER A 319 -18.00 -8.96 15.21
N HIS A 320 -18.74 -8.72 16.30
CA HIS A 320 -19.00 -9.74 17.35
C HIS A 320 -20.22 -10.63 17.05
N SER A 321 -20.98 -10.32 16.00
CA SER A 321 -22.23 -11.01 15.63
C SER A 321 -22.44 -11.09 14.12
N GLY A 322 -23.16 -12.11 13.66
CA GLY A 322 -23.43 -12.35 12.24
C GLY A 322 -22.34 -13.15 11.53
N GLU A 323 -22.39 -13.12 10.19
CA GLU A 323 -21.53 -13.90 9.29
C GLU A 323 -20.05 -13.50 9.35
N TYR A 324 -19.75 -12.30 9.84
CA TYR A 324 -18.40 -11.73 9.92
C TYR A 324 -17.84 -11.71 11.34
N LYS A 325 -18.31 -12.65 12.18
CA LYS A 325 -17.86 -12.76 13.56
C LYS A 325 -16.37 -13.08 13.64
N ILE A 326 -15.58 -12.21 14.27
CA ILE A 326 -14.17 -12.47 14.58
C ILE A 326 -13.98 -12.37 16.10
N ASN A 327 -13.31 -13.35 16.69
CA ASN A 327 -12.94 -13.29 18.11
C ASN A 327 -11.63 -12.52 18.32
N GLY A 328 -11.37 -12.09 19.55
CA GLY A 328 -10.15 -11.38 19.89
C GLY A 328 -8.87 -12.14 19.55
N GLN A 329 -8.90 -13.48 19.56
CA GLN A 329 -7.72 -14.29 19.24
C GLN A 329 -7.31 -14.14 17.78
N VAL A 330 -8.27 -14.22 16.85
CA VAL A 330 -8.01 -14.02 15.41
C VAL A 330 -7.59 -12.58 15.14
N ALA A 331 -8.24 -11.60 15.78
CA ALA A 331 -7.86 -10.19 15.64
C ALA A 331 -6.45 -9.89 16.17
N ALA A 332 -6.09 -10.44 17.33
CA ALA A 332 -4.76 -10.29 17.92
C ALA A 332 -3.68 -10.95 17.06
N SER A 333 -3.91 -12.18 16.56
CA SER A 333 -2.94 -12.86 15.70
C SER A 333 -2.75 -12.14 14.36
N HIS A 334 -3.83 -11.59 13.77
CA HIS A 334 -3.75 -10.75 12.58
C HIS A 334 -2.91 -9.49 12.82
N LEU A 335 -3.24 -8.71 13.85
CA LEU A 335 -2.51 -7.47 14.14
C LEU A 335 -1.06 -7.74 14.51
N ARG A 336 -0.78 -8.83 15.25
CA ARG A 336 0.59 -9.26 15.58
C ARG A 336 1.39 -9.58 14.32
N ALA A 337 0.82 -10.32 13.39
CA ALA A 337 1.50 -10.67 12.15
C ALA A 337 1.89 -9.45 11.29
N VAL A 338 1.17 -8.33 11.45
CA VAL A 338 1.46 -7.06 10.80
C VAL A 338 2.45 -6.21 11.60
N MET A 339 2.26 -6.09 12.92
CA MET A 339 2.96 -5.09 13.75
C MET A 339 4.14 -5.62 14.56
N GLU A 340 4.35 -6.94 14.62
CA GLU A 340 5.38 -7.54 15.48
C GLU A 340 6.79 -6.97 15.18
N GLY A 341 7.13 -6.80 13.91
CA GLY A 341 8.45 -6.28 13.51
C GLY A 341 8.74 -4.91 14.13
N ILE A 342 7.84 -3.94 13.88
CA ILE A 342 8.01 -2.57 14.35
C ILE A 342 7.92 -2.45 15.87
N ILE A 343 7.05 -3.23 16.51
CA ILE A 343 6.91 -3.23 17.97
C ILE A 343 8.15 -3.82 18.62
N LYS A 344 8.64 -4.96 18.11
CA LYS A 344 9.85 -5.62 18.63
C LYS A 344 11.07 -4.71 18.53
N GLN A 345 11.21 -3.98 17.43
CA GLN A 345 12.32 -3.05 17.23
C GLN A 345 12.33 -1.91 18.25
N HIS A 346 11.15 -1.38 18.62
CA HIS A 346 11.05 -0.23 19.52
C HIS A 346 10.99 -0.59 21.02
N PHE A 347 10.24 -1.64 21.34
CA PHE A 347 9.91 -2.01 22.72
C PHE A 347 10.59 -3.28 23.23
N ASP A 348 11.33 -4.01 22.40
CA ASP A 348 11.87 -5.36 22.66
C ASP A 348 10.83 -6.49 22.49
N GLU A 349 11.31 -7.71 22.22
CA GLU A 349 10.49 -8.90 22.00
C GLU A 349 9.70 -9.32 23.26
N LYS A 350 10.23 -9.03 24.45
CA LYS A 350 9.65 -9.46 25.73
C LYS A 350 8.24 -8.93 25.99
N ILE A 351 7.84 -7.84 25.34
CA ILE A 351 6.51 -7.25 25.56
C ILE A 351 5.41 -7.85 24.68
N LEU A 352 5.77 -8.56 23.61
CA LEU A 352 4.83 -8.95 22.56
C LEU A 352 3.68 -9.80 23.09
N ASP A 353 3.98 -10.87 23.83
CA ASP A 353 2.95 -11.78 24.31
C ASP A 353 1.97 -11.08 25.26
N VAL A 354 2.49 -10.27 26.19
CA VAL A 354 1.67 -9.51 27.13
C VAL A 354 0.85 -8.42 26.44
N LEU A 355 1.42 -7.75 25.44
CA LEU A 355 0.73 -6.72 24.65
C LEU A 355 -0.44 -7.32 23.86
N PHE A 356 -0.20 -8.40 23.13
CA PHE A 356 -1.23 -9.02 22.28
C PHE A 356 -2.28 -9.79 23.10
N ASP A 357 -1.94 -10.31 24.28
CA ASP A 357 -2.94 -10.81 25.23
C ASP A 357 -3.81 -9.68 25.81
N CYS A 358 -3.22 -8.51 26.08
CA CYS A 358 -3.98 -7.32 26.49
C CYS A 358 -4.93 -6.87 25.36
N TYR A 359 -4.42 -6.82 24.13
CA TYR A 359 -5.20 -6.48 22.94
C TYR A 359 -6.38 -7.44 22.75
N ARG A 360 -6.14 -8.76 22.81
CA ARG A 360 -7.19 -9.78 22.71
C ARG A 360 -8.32 -9.51 23.69
N LYS A 361 -7.99 -9.32 24.97
CA LYS A 361 -8.99 -9.10 26.03
C LYS A 361 -9.82 -7.84 25.77
N LYS A 362 -9.17 -6.72 25.43
CA LYS A 362 -9.90 -5.48 25.14
C LYS A 362 -10.76 -5.59 23.88
N PHE A 363 -10.31 -6.35 22.87
CA PHE A 363 -11.09 -6.60 21.66
C PHE A 363 -12.35 -7.41 21.97
N ASP A 364 -12.27 -8.44 22.82
CA ASP A 364 -13.43 -9.24 23.23
C ASP A 364 -14.46 -8.43 24.04
N GLU A 365 -14.01 -7.36 24.72
CA GLU A 365 -14.84 -6.49 25.56
C GLU A 365 -15.41 -5.27 24.80
N ILE A 366 -14.91 -4.98 23.59
CA ILE A 366 -15.27 -3.75 22.87
C ILE A 366 -16.69 -3.79 22.32
N ASP A 367 -17.45 -2.71 22.52
CA ASP A 367 -18.71 -2.51 21.82
C ASP A 367 -18.45 -1.89 20.43
N PHE A 368 -18.51 -2.72 19.40
CA PHE A 368 -18.40 -2.30 18.00
C PHE A 368 -19.47 -1.27 17.58
N SER A 369 -20.56 -1.12 18.34
CA SER A 369 -21.57 -0.10 18.06
C SER A 369 -21.02 1.32 18.12
N ILE A 370 -19.97 1.53 18.92
CA ILE A 370 -19.26 2.81 19.07
C ILE A 370 -18.53 3.20 17.77
N PHE A 371 -18.14 2.22 16.96
CA PHE A 371 -17.40 2.41 15.71
C PHE A 371 -18.30 2.33 14.46
N LYS A 372 -19.63 2.21 14.61
CA LYS A 372 -20.60 2.11 13.49
C LYS A 372 -20.60 3.31 12.54
N SER A 373 -20.02 4.44 12.93
CA SER A 373 -19.91 5.62 12.07
C SER A 373 -18.74 5.56 11.08
N GLY A 374 -17.77 4.65 11.26
CA GLY A 374 -16.57 4.59 10.45
C GLY A 374 -16.51 3.38 9.53
N LYS A 375 -16.85 3.56 8.25
CA LYS A 375 -16.64 2.52 7.23
C LYS A 375 -15.17 2.59 6.78
N VAL A 376 -14.36 1.61 7.18
CA VAL A 376 -13.11 1.34 6.44
C VAL A 376 -13.52 0.68 5.16
N ASN A 377 -13.16 1.33 4.07
CA ASN A 377 -13.33 0.73 2.76
C ASN A 377 -11.96 0.32 2.25
N ASN A 378 -11.96 -0.71 1.44
CA ASN A 378 -10.79 -1.03 0.65
C ASN A 378 -11.12 -0.56 -0.75
N PHE A 379 -10.22 0.18 -1.37
CA PHE A 379 -10.46 0.71 -2.71
C PHE A 379 -9.60 -0.05 -3.71
N PHE A 380 -10.21 -0.42 -4.82
CA PHE A 380 -9.51 -0.84 -6.02
C PHE A 380 -9.33 0.36 -6.93
N PHE A 381 -8.11 0.59 -7.39
CA PHE A 381 -7.78 1.62 -8.37
C PHE A 381 -7.08 0.97 -9.56
N LEU A 382 -7.57 1.25 -10.76
CA LEU A 382 -6.91 0.90 -12.00
C LEU A 382 -6.34 2.16 -12.64
N LEU A 383 -5.03 2.17 -12.82
CA LEU A 383 -4.31 3.25 -13.49
C LEU A 383 -3.72 2.75 -14.80
N LYS A 384 -3.70 3.59 -15.83
CA LYS A 384 -3.06 3.30 -17.12
C LYS A 384 -1.98 4.33 -17.42
N ARG A 385 -0.80 3.88 -17.83
CA ARG A 385 0.31 4.76 -18.17
C ARG A 385 -0.03 5.52 -19.46
N LYS A 386 -0.10 6.85 -19.41
CA LYS A 386 -0.31 7.70 -20.59
C LYS A 386 0.89 7.62 -21.53
N ALA A 387 0.64 7.69 -22.83
CA ALA A 387 1.69 8.02 -23.78
C ALA A 387 2.26 9.41 -23.42
N MET A 388 3.58 9.57 -23.43
CA MET A 388 4.14 10.92 -23.35
C MET A 388 3.68 11.67 -24.61
N ASN A 389 2.96 12.78 -24.42
CA ASN A 389 2.83 13.75 -25.50
C ASN A 389 4.25 14.10 -25.92
N GLN A 390 4.65 13.69 -27.12
CA GLN A 390 5.83 14.27 -27.73
C GLN A 390 5.53 15.76 -27.80
N ALA A 391 6.19 16.55 -26.94
CA ALA A 391 6.20 17.99 -27.10
C ALA A 391 6.68 18.23 -28.52
N THR A 392 5.77 18.65 -29.38
CA THR A 392 6.07 19.02 -30.74
C THR A 392 6.98 20.24 -30.68
N GLY A 393 8.25 20.05 -31.01
CA GLY A 393 9.17 21.05 -31.58
C GLY A 393 9.57 22.19 -30.68
#